data_AF-A0A7C6S8K9-F1
#
_entry.id   AF-A0A7C6S8K9-F1
#
_cell.length_a   1.000
_cell.length_b   1.000
_cell.length_c   1.000
_cell.angle_alpha   90.00
_cell.angle_beta   90.00
_cell.angle_gamma   90.00
#
_symmetry.space_group_name_H-M   'P 1'
#
loop_
_entity.id
_entity.type
_entity.pdbx_description
1 polymer ?
#
loop_
_entity_poly.entity_id
_entity_poly.type
_entity_poly.pdbx_seq_one_letter_code
_entity_poly.pdbx_strand_id
1 'polypeptide(L)'
;MVPIIVALVVGIGMGYLRLLPARVFPLTGKLTTAGVMFLLFLLGGQIGSDEEILAGLGQMGVQAVLFALAAIAGSVFAVKALEAVLPLKPAEKEGGRGV
;
A
#
# COMPACT_ATOMS: atom_id res chain seq x y z
N MET A 1 -10.46 -13.23 7.64
CA MET A 1 -9.37 -13.10 6.65
C MET A 1 -9.77 -13.58 5.26
N VAL A 2 -10.21 -14.85 5.11
CA VAL A 2 -10.73 -15.40 3.83
C VAL A 2 -11.69 -14.47 3.05
N PRO A 3 -12.70 -13.82 3.65
CA PRO A 3 -13.65 -13.00 2.88
C PRO A 3 -13.02 -11.77 2.24
N ILE A 4 -12.01 -11.16 2.89
CA ILE A 4 -11.30 -9.99 2.33
C ILE A 4 -10.46 -10.42 1.12
N ILE A 5 -9.80 -11.57 1.22
CA ILE A 5 -9.00 -12.13 0.12
C ILE A 5 -9.91 -12.45 -1.06
N VAL A 6 -11.07 -13.08 -0.83
CA VAL A 6 -12.06 -13.36 -1.88
C VAL A 6 -12.56 -12.07 -2.53
N ALA A 7 -12.91 -11.05 -1.74
CA ALA A 7 -13.33 -9.75 -2.26
C ALA A 7 -12.25 -9.07 -3.11
N LEU A 8 -10.98 -9.13 -2.71
CA LEU A 8 -9.85 -8.62 -3.48
C LEU A 8 -9.67 -9.37 -4.80
N VAL A 9 -9.72 -10.70 -4.78
CA VAL A 9 -9.58 -11.53 -5.99
C VAL A 9 -10.73 -11.28 -6.96
N VAL A 10 -11.97 -11.18 -6.47
CA VAL A 10 -13.14 -10.82 -7.27
C VAL A 10 -13.00 -9.41 -7.85
N GLY A 11 -12.52 -8.44 -7.05
CA GLY A 11 -12.27 -7.08 -7.51
C GLY A 11 -11.22 -7.00 -8.62
N ILE A 12 -10.11 -7.74 -8.49
CA ILE A 12 -9.06 -7.84 -9.51
C ILE A 12 -9.61 -8.52 -10.77
N GLY A 13 -10.34 -9.63 -10.63
CA GLY A 13 -10.97 -10.33 -11.75
C GLY A 13 -11.97 -9.45 -12.50
N MET A 14 -12.82 -8.72 -11.77
CA MET A 14 -13.79 -7.78 -12.33
C MET A 14 -13.10 -6.60 -13.03
N GLY A 15 -11.95 -6.14 -12.52
CA GLY A 15 -11.10 -5.15 -13.18
C GLY A 15 -10.44 -5.67 -14.47
N TYR A 16 -10.00 -6.93 -14.48
CA TYR A 16 -9.35 -7.56 -15.64
C TYR A 16 -10.34 -7.85 -16.78
N LEU A 17 -11.58 -8.21 -16.47
CA LEU A 17 -12.63 -8.47 -17.46
C LEU A 17 -13.08 -7.21 -18.23
N ARG A 18 -12.49 -6.03 -17.98
CA ARG A 18 -12.82 -4.74 -18.63
C ARG A 18 -14.34 -4.44 -18.67
N LEU A 19 -15.07 -4.92 -17.66
CA LEU A 19 -16.51 -4.68 -17.51
C LEU A 19 -16.86 -3.22 -17.20
N LEU A 20 -15.85 -2.40 -16.90
CA LEU A 20 -16.01 -1.00 -16.50
C LEU A 20 -15.77 -0.06 -17.69
N PRO A 21 -16.77 0.72 -18.14
CA PRO A 21 -16.60 1.72 -19.18
C PRO A 21 -15.58 2.80 -18.76
N ALA A 22 -14.85 3.39 -19.71
CA ALA A 22 -13.78 4.39 -19.45
C ALA A 22 -14.22 5.61 -18.59
N ARG A 23 -15.53 5.82 -18.42
CA ARG A 23 -16.14 6.86 -17.59
C ARG A 23 -16.15 6.57 -16.08
N VAL A 24 -16.08 5.31 -15.66
CA VAL A 24 -16.06 4.94 -14.23
C VAL A 24 -14.65 4.89 -13.65
N PHE A 25 -13.61 4.79 -14.48
CA PHE A 25 -12.20 4.89 -14.06
C PHE A 25 -11.88 6.13 -13.20
N PRO A 26 -12.29 7.37 -13.56
CA PRO A 26 -12.06 8.54 -12.71
C PRO A 26 -12.94 8.56 -11.45
N LEU A 27 -14.08 7.86 -11.45
CA LEU A 27 -14.92 7.71 -10.26
C LEU A 27 -14.33 6.72 -9.27
N THR A 28 -13.69 5.65 -9.72
CA THR A 28 -13.03 4.66 -8.86
C THR A 28 -11.99 5.34 -7.98
N GLY A 29 -11.13 6.19 -8.55
CA GLY A 29 -10.14 6.95 -7.77
C GLY A 29 -10.78 7.85 -6.71
N LYS A 30 -11.82 8.60 -7.07
CA LYS A 30 -12.55 9.47 -6.12
C LYS A 30 -13.26 8.67 -5.02
N LEU A 31 -13.87 7.55 -5.38
CA LEU A 31 -14.57 6.67 -4.44
C LEU A 31 -13.60 5.99 -3.48
N THR A 32 -12.45 5.53 -3.96
CA THR A 32 -11.39 4.98 -3.09
C THR A 32 -10.87 6.03 -2.14
N THR A 33 -10.58 7.24 -2.60
CA THR A 33 -10.13 8.33 -1.70
C THR A 33 -11.19 8.68 -0.66
N ALA A 34 -12.46 8.79 -1.05
CA ALA A 34 -13.56 9.00 -0.10
C ALA A 34 -13.68 7.85 0.91
N GLY A 35 -13.52 6.60 0.46
CA GLY A 35 -13.53 5.42 1.31
C GLY A 35 -12.36 5.38 2.30
N VAL A 36 -11.14 5.70 1.84
CA VAL A 36 -9.96 5.81 2.71
C VAL A 36 -10.16 6.95 3.71
N MET A 37 -10.68 8.09 3.28
CA MET A 37 -10.96 9.21 4.19
C MET A 37 -11.95 8.81 5.28
N PHE A 38 -13.03 8.11 4.92
CA PHE A 38 -14.00 7.60 5.88
C PHE A 38 -13.38 6.55 6.81
N LEU A 39 -12.58 5.63 6.27
CA LEU A 39 -11.89 4.60 7.05
C LEU A 39 -10.92 5.24 8.07
N LEU A 40 -10.14 6.23 7.64
CA LEU A 40 -9.23 6.98 8.50
C LEU A 40 -9.98 7.75 9.59
N PHE A 41 -11.14 8.33 9.26
CA PHE A 41 -12.00 8.98 10.24
C PHE A 41 -12.51 8.00 11.30
N LEU A 42 -13.04 6.85 10.87
CA LEU A 42 -13.49 5.79 11.77
C LEU A 42 -12.35 5.24 12.63
N LEU A 43 -11.18 5.05 12.04
CA LEU A 43 -9.98 4.57 12.73
C LEU A 43 -9.52 5.59 13.78
N GLY A 44 -9.52 6.88 13.45
CA GLY A 44 -9.24 7.94 14.42
C GLY A 44 -10.22 7.94 15.59
N GLY A 45 -11.52 7.76 15.32
CA GLY A 45 -12.54 7.64 16.37
C GLY A 45 -12.37 6.39 17.25
N GLN A 46 -12.05 5.24 16.66
CA GLN A 46 -11.78 4.01 17.40
C GLN A 46 -10.55 4.16 18.30
N ILE A 47 -9.45 4.70 17.78
CA ILE A 47 -8.22 4.91 18.56
C ILE A 47 -8.45 5.96 19.66
N GLY A 48 -9.18 7.05 19.36
CA GLY A 48 -9.45 8.12 20.32
C GLY A 48 -10.40 7.74 21.45
N SER A 49 -11.20 6.68 21.29
CA SER A 49 -12.10 6.17 22.32
C SER A 49 -11.47 5.06 23.17
N ASP A 50 -10.27 4.60 22.82
CA ASP A 50 -9.58 3.49 23.48
C ASP A 50 -8.37 4.01 24.27
N GLU A 51 -8.53 4.11 25.59
CA GLU A 51 -7.48 4.61 26.49
C GLU A 51 -6.22 3.73 26.49
N GLU A 52 -6.33 2.42 26.22
CA GLU A 52 -5.19 1.51 26.16
C GLU A 52 -4.33 1.79 24.93
N ILE A 53 -4.98 1.95 23.76
CA ILE A 53 -4.28 2.35 22.54
C ILE A 53 -3.65 3.74 22.74
N LEU A 54 -4.41 4.72 23.26
CA LEU A 54 -3.93 6.08 23.53
C LEU A 54 -2.71 6.12 24.46
N ALA A 55 -2.76 5.39 25.57
CA ALA A 55 -1.63 5.28 26.50
C ALA A 55 -0.42 4.56 25.85
N GLY A 56 -0.68 3.60 24.96
CA GLY A 56 0.32 2.85 24.21
C GLY A 56 0.89 3.59 22.98
N LEU A 57 0.30 4.70 22.53
CA LEU A 57 0.67 5.37 21.27
C LEU A 57 2.16 5.72 21.18
N GLY A 58 2.78 6.13 22.30
CA GLY A 58 4.21 6.43 22.32
C GLY A 58 5.07 5.20 22.03
N GLN A 59 4.76 4.06 22.66
CA GLN A 59 5.46 2.79 22.42
C GLN A 59 5.19 2.27 20.99
N MET A 60 3.93 2.29 20.55
CA MET A 60 3.55 1.86 19.21
C MET A 60 4.20 2.74 18.13
N GLY A 61 4.31 4.05 18.36
CA GLY A 61 4.96 4.99 17.45
C GLY A 61 6.46 4.73 17.30
N VAL A 62 7.17 4.55 18.42
CA VAL A 62 8.60 4.19 18.38
C VAL A 62 8.81 2.85 17.68
N GLN A 63 7.98 1.86 18.00
CA GLN A 63 8.03 0.56 17.35
C GLN A 63 7.77 0.66 15.84
N ALA A 64 6.79 1.48 15.42
CA ALA A 64 6.49 1.72 14.01
C ALA A 64 7.66 2.39 13.28
N VAL A 65 8.33 3.37 13.90
CA VAL A 65 9.53 4.01 13.32
C VAL A 65 10.66 3.00 13.17
N LEU A 66 10.90 2.17 14.19
CA LEU A 66 11.90 1.10 14.12
C LEU A 66 11.59 0.11 12.99
N PHE A 67 10.33 -0.32 12.85
CA PHE A 67 9.91 -1.18 11.75
C PHE A 67 10.07 -0.51 10.38
N ALA A 68 9.72 0.77 10.26
CA ALA A 68 9.88 1.51 9.01
C ALA A 68 11.36 1.59 8.60
N LEU A 69 12.25 1.94 9.53
CA LEU A 69 13.69 2.00 9.28
C LEU A 69 14.26 0.61 8.92
N ALA A 70 13.88 -0.42 9.67
CA ALA A 70 14.30 -1.80 9.39
C ALA A 70 13.79 -2.29 8.03
N ALA A 71 12.55 -1.96 7.65
CA ALA A 71 11.98 -2.32 6.36
C ALA A 71 12.67 -1.58 5.20
N ILE A 72 12.96 -0.29 5.36
CA ILE A 72 13.71 0.49 4.35
C ILE A 72 15.11 -0.07 4.18
N ALA A 73 15.84 -0.26 5.29
CA ALA A 73 17.19 -0.84 5.26
C ALA A 73 17.19 -2.25 4.66
N GLY A 74 16.24 -3.10 5.07
CA GLY A 74 16.06 -4.45 4.54
C GLY A 74 15.72 -4.46 3.05
N SER A 75 14.87 -3.55 2.57
CA SER A 75 14.51 -3.43 1.16
C SER A 75 15.73 -3.02 0.31
N VAL A 76 16.49 -2.01 0.74
CA VAL A 76 17.73 -1.59 0.05
C VAL A 76 18.78 -2.69 0.06
N PHE A 77 18.97 -3.35 1.21
CA PHE A 77 19.90 -4.47 1.34
C PHE A 77 19.49 -5.66 0.46
N ALA A 78 18.20 -5.99 0.39
CA ALA A 78 17.68 -7.05 -0.45
C ALA A 78 17.93 -6.78 -1.94
N VAL A 79 17.71 -5.54 -2.41
CA VAL A 79 18.03 -5.15 -3.79
C VAL A 79 19.53 -5.30 -4.06
N LYS A 80 20.39 -4.85 -3.14
CA LYS A 80 21.85 -4.97 -3.28
C LYS A 80 22.34 -6.42 -3.26
N ALA A 81 21.77 -7.25 -2.39
CA ALA A 81 22.06 -8.68 -2.35
C ALA A 81 21.60 -9.37 -3.65
N LEU A 82 20.43 -9.00 -4.17
CA LEU A 82 19.92 -9.53 -5.42
C LEU A 82 20.80 -9.12 -6.62
N GLU A 83 21.28 -7.87 -6.66
CA GLU A 83 22.26 -7.38 -7.66
C GLU A 83 23.63 -8.09 -7.54
N ALA A 84 24.04 -8.50 -6.34
CA ALA A 84 25.29 -9.23 -6.14
C ALA A 84 25.18 -10.71 -6.52
N VAL A 85 24.00 -11.33 -6.31
CA VAL A 85 23.74 -12.74 -6.61
C VAL A 85 23.36 -12.96 -8.07
N LEU A 86 22.68 -12.00 -8.69
CA LEU A 86 22.44 -11.98 -10.13
C LEU A 86 23.27 -10.87 -10.78
N PRO A 87 24.29 -11.20 -11.59
CA PRO A 87 24.92 -10.23 -12.48
C PRO A 87 23.90 -9.78 -13.54
N LEU A 88 23.01 -8.88 -13.15
CA LEU A 88 22.01 -8.30 -14.02
C LEU A 88 22.72 -7.35 -14.98
N LYS A 89 22.70 -7.74 -16.26
CA LYS A 89 22.96 -6.86 -17.39
C LYS A 89 22.07 -5.61 -17.23
N PRO A 90 22.60 -4.39 -17.45
CA PRO A 90 21.92 -3.16 -17.05
C PRO A 90 20.52 -3.11 -17.66
N ALA A 91 19.53 -2.85 -16.82
CA ALA A 91 18.21 -2.48 -17.29
C ALA A 91 18.37 -1.19 -18.11
N GLU A 92 18.17 -1.35 -19.42
CA GLU A 92 18.02 -0.26 -20.39
C GLU A 92 17.12 0.79 -19.75
N LYS A 93 17.67 1.98 -19.54
CA LYS A 93 16.89 3.12 -19.08
C LYS A 93 15.79 3.32 -20.10
N GLU A 94 14.54 3.10 -19.67
CA GLU A 94 13.37 3.47 -20.45
C GLU A 94 13.44 4.99 -20.60
N GLY A 95 14.04 5.38 -21.72
CA GLY A 95 14.33 6.74 -22.09
C GLY A 95 13.04 7.52 -22.19
N GLY A 96 13.15 8.79 -21.81
CA GLY A 96 12.12 9.78 -22.04
C GLY A 96 11.55 9.70 -23.45
N ARG A 97 10.23 9.66 -23.49
CA ARG A 97 9.39 10.09 -24.60
C ARG A 97 8.25 10.85 -23.90
N GLY A 98 8.19 12.17 -23.89
CA GLY A 98 8.65 13.09 -24.93
C GLY A 98 7.73 13.00 -26.14
N VAL A 99 6.42 13.18 -25.93
CA VAL A 99 5.50 14.06 -26.70
C VAL A 99 4.34 14.45 -25.79
#